data_AF-A0A2V5Q4I9-F1
#
_entry.id   AF-A0A2V5Q4I9-F1
#
_cell.length_a   1.000
_cell.length_b   1.000
_cell.length_c   1.000
_cell.angle_alpha   90.00
_cell.angle_beta   90.00
_cell.angle_gamma   90.00
#
_symmetry.space_group_name_H-M   'P 1'
#
loop_
_entity.id
_entity.type
_entity.pdbx_description
1 polymer ?
#
loop_
_entity_poly.entity_id
_entity_poly.type
_entity_poly.pdbx_seq_one_letter_code
_entity_poly.pdbx_strand_id
1 'polypeptide(L)'
;MKSRFQRSLALCAIVLAAAVAVPPAIATSRETIAMSVGRLLEEGHYTRQKLNEEVSKKFLQTYLELLDFSHLFFTQEDVDALNAKYGSSMAGDILLGTLKPAYDIY
;
A
#
# COMPACT_ATOMS: atom_id res chain seq x y z
N MET A 1 12.16 -30.93 -51.15
CA MET A 1 12.58 -29.57 -50.71
C MET A 1 11.56 -28.81 -49.85
N LYS A 2 10.28 -29.23 -49.75
CA LYS A 2 9.23 -28.50 -48.99
C LYS A 2 9.32 -28.65 -47.45
N SER A 3 9.81 -29.78 -46.94
CA SER A 3 9.83 -30.10 -45.50
C SER A 3 10.85 -29.29 -44.65
N ARG A 4 12.00 -28.91 -45.22
CA ARG A 4 13.02 -28.12 -44.48
C ARG A 4 12.61 -26.65 -44.33
N PHE A 5 11.90 -26.12 -45.32
CA PHE A 5 11.40 -24.74 -45.32
C PHE A 5 10.24 -24.54 -44.31
N GLN A 6 9.35 -25.53 -44.19
CA GLN A 6 8.28 -25.52 -43.18
C GLN A 6 8.82 -25.64 -41.75
N ARG A 7 9.92 -26.38 -41.55
CA ARG A 7 10.59 -26.48 -40.24
C ARG A 7 11.29 -25.18 -39.83
N SER A 8 11.90 -24.46 -40.77
CA SER A 8 12.49 -23.14 -40.51
C SER A 8 11.45 -22.06 -40.21
N LEU A 9 10.30 -22.06 -40.89
CA LEU A 9 9.20 -21.14 -40.58
C LEU A 9 8.62 -21.40 -39.18
N ALA A 10 8.47 -22.67 -38.80
CA ALA A 10 7.98 -23.05 -37.48
C ALA A 10 8.94 -22.63 -36.35
N LEU A 11 10.26 -22.71 -36.56
CA LEU A 11 11.24 -22.23 -35.58
C LEU A 11 11.21 -20.70 -35.42
N CYS A 12 11.07 -19.93 -36.50
CA CYS A 12 10.97 -18.46 -36.40
C CYS A 12 9.69 -18.01 -35.67
N ALA A 13 8.57 -18.72 -35.85
CA ALA A 13 7.32 -18.38 -35.15
C ALA A 13 7.40 -18.63 -33.63
N ILE A 14 8.12 -19.66 -33.19
CA ILE A 14 8.31 -19.97 -31.76
C ILE A 14 9.27 -18.97 -31.10
N VAL A 15 10.32 -18.52 -31.81
CA VAL A 15 11.27 -17.52 -31.28
C VAL A 15 10.63 -16.13 -31.18
N LEU A 16 9.71 -15.78 -32.09
CA LEU A 16 9.03 -14.48 -32.04
C LEU A 16 7.99 -14.38 -30.90
N ALA A 17 7.36 -15.50 -30.52
CA ALA A 17 6.42 -15.54 -29.39
C ALA A 17 7.09 -15.34 -28.02
N ALA A 18 8.36 -15.75 -27.86
CA ALA A 18 9.11 -15.54 -26.62
C ALA A 18 9.56 -14.08 -26.40
N ALA A 19 9.60 -13.25 -27.45
CA ALA A 19 10.07 -11.86 -27.38
C ALA A 19 8.98 -10.85 -26.97
N VAL A 20 7.71 -11.28 -26.86
CA VAL A 20 6.57 -10.43 -26.46
C VAL A 20 6.03 -10.82 -25.07
N ALA A 21 6.83 -11.53 -24.27
CA ALA A 21 6.50 -11.73 -22.87
C ALA A 21 6.70 -10.40 -22.12
N VAL A 22 5.63 -9.58 -22.10
CA VAL A 22 5.54 -8.44 -21.18
C VAL A 22 5.68 -9.02 -19.78
N PRO A 23 6.69 -8.64 -18.98
CA PRO A 23 6.80 -9.10 -17.61
C PRO A 23 5.47 -8.77 -16.91
N PRO A 24 4.91 -9.68 -16.11
CA PRO A 24 3.69 -9.37 -15.37
C PRO A 24 3.97 -8.08 -14.59
N ALA A 25 3.09 -7.09 -14.73
CA ALA A 25 3.15 -5.91 -13.90
C ALA A 25 3.20 -6.41 -12.45
N ILE A 26 4.30 -6.11 -11.74
CA ILE A 26 4.41 -6.44 -10.33
C ILE A 26 3.23 -5.74 -9.67
N ALA A 27 2.25 -6.50 -9.20
CA ALA A 27 1.17 -5.95 -8.42
C ALA A 27 1.79 -5.38 -7.14
N THR A 28 1.95 -4.07 -7.08
CA THR A 28 2.48 -3.39 -5.89
C THR A 28 1.56 -3.69 -4.72
N SER A 29 2.09 -4.30 -3.66
CA SER A 29 1.30 -4.63 -2.49
C SER A 29 0.79 -3.36 -1.81
N ARG A 30 -0.32 -3.44 -1.06
CA ARG A 30 -0.88 -2.28 -0.34
C ARG A 30 0.13 -1.69 0.64
N GLU A 31 0.95 -2.55 1.24
CA GLU A 31 2.04 -2.20 2.14
C GLU A 31 3.10 -1.36 1.42
N THR A 32 3.52 -1.79 0.21
CA THR A 32 4.51 -1.06 -0.58
C THR A 32 3.95 0.29 -1.03
N ILE A 33 2.66 0.35 -1.42
CA ILE A 33 1.99 1.61 -1.76
C ILE A 33 2.00 2.55 -0.55
N ALA A 34 1.60 2.07 0.63
CA ALA A 34 1.54 2.88 1.84
C ALA A 34 2.93 3.41 2.24
N MET A 35 3.96 2.57 2.20
CA MET A 35 5.34 3.00 2.45
C MET A 35 5.79 4.08 1.47
N SER A 36 5.52 3.90 0.18
CA SER A 36 5.88 4.87 -0.86
C SER A 36 5.17 6.20 -0.67
N VAL A 37 3.86 6.18 -0.38
CA VAL A 37 3.07 7.40 -0.12
C VAL A 37 3.56 8.08 1.16
N GLY A 38 3.83 7.32 2.23
CA GLY A 38 4.35 7.85 3.49
C GLY A 38 5.66 8.61 3.29
N ARG A 39 6.63 8.00 2.60
CA ARG A 39 7.92 8.66 2.28
C ARG A 39 7.75 9.89 1.39
N LEU A 40 6.86 9.81 0.39
CA LEU A 40 6.55 10.95 -0.47
C LEU A 40 6.01 12.13 0.34
N LEU A 41 5.17 11.88 1.35
CA LEU A 41 4.66 12.93 2.22
C LEU A 41 5.75 13.52 3.14
N GLU A 42 6.62 12.69 3.73
CA GLU A 42 7.72 13.18 4.57
C GLU A 42 8.72 14.04 3.78
N GLU A 43 9.07 13.60 2.58
CA GLU A 43 10.13 14.22 1.77
C GLU A 43 9.61 15.34 0.87
N GLY A 44 8.40 15.16 0.31
CA GLY A 44 7.84 15.99 -0.75
C GLY A 44 6.81 17.03 -0.30
N HIS A 45 6.21 16.90 0.89
CA HIS A 45 5.24 17.88 1.36
C HIS A 45 5.92 19.17 1.83
N TYR A 46 5.32 20.33 1.56
CA TYR A 46 5.88 21.65 1.90
C TYR A 46 6.24 21.79 3.39
N THR A 47 5.42 21.20 4.26
CA THR A 47 5.62 21.24 5.72
C THR A 47 6.81 20.39 6.19
N ARG A 48 7.28 19.43 5.38
CA ARG A 48 8.35 18.46 5.72
C ARG A 48 8.16 17.80 7.08
N GLN A 49 6.90 17.53 7.45
CA GLN A 49 6.61 16.84 8.70
C GLN A 49 7.01 15.37 8.59
N LYS A 50 7.73 14.89 9.61
CA LYS A 50 8.05 13.48 9.76
C LYS A 50 6.83 12.70 10.23
N LEU A 51 6.72 11.45 9.82
CA LEU A 51 5.75 10.47 10.32
C LEU A 51 6.17 10.02 11.72
N ASN A 52 5.89 10.86 12.71
CA ASN A 52 6.23 10.67 14.11
C ASN A 52 4.99 10.42 14.97
N GLU A 53 5.17 10.28 16.30
CA GLU A 53 4.07 10.06 17.25
C GLU A 53 2.97 11.15 17.18
N GLU A 54 3.33 12.42 16.96
CA GLU A 54 2.33 13.49 16.85
C GLU A 54 1.44 13.28 15.60
N VAL A 55 2.06 12.91 14.48
CA VAL A 55 1.33 12.58 13.24
C VAL A 55 0.53 11.29 13.40
N SER A 56 1.02 10.29 14.15
CA SER A 56 0.27 9.07 14.46
C SER A 56 -1.08 9.39 15.12
N LYS A 57 -1.10 10.31 16.10
CA LYS A 57 -2.34 10.72 16.79
C LYS A 57 -3.33 11.35 15.81
N LYS A 58 -2.83 12.23 14.94
CA LYS A 58 -3.64 12.88 13.89
C LYS A 58 -4.17 11.87 12.87
N PHE A 59 -3.36 10.91 12.46
CA PHE A 59 -3.76 9.85 11.52
C PHE A 59 -4.87 9.00 12.12
N LEU A 60 -4.70 8.52 13.35
CA LEU A 60 -5.71 7.71 14.02
C LEU A 60 -7.01 8.50 14.19
N GLN A 61 -6.95 9.73 14.70
CA GLN A 61 -8.13 10.58 14.85
C GLN A 61 -8.85 10.75 13.51
N THR A 62 -8.13 11.16 12.46
CA THR A 62 -8.71 11.37 11.13
C THR A 62 -9.32 10.10 10.55
N TYR A 63 -8.71 8.94 10.82
CA TYR A 63 -9.22 7.65 10.36
C TYR A 63 -10.52 7.26 11.07
N LEU A 64 -10.61 7.47 12.39
CA LEU A 64 -11.84 7.22 13.14
C LEU A 64 -12.97 8.17 12.71
N GLU A 65 -12.67 9.45 12.48
CA GLU A 65 -13.62 10.42 11.92
C GLU A 65 -14.10 10.03 10.52
N LEU A 66 -13.20 9.48 9.68
CA LEU A 66 -13.57 9.00 8.35
C LEU A 66 -14.54 7.80 8.44
N LEU A 67 -14.36 6.93 9.42
CA LEU A 67 -15.19 5.74 9.61
C LEU A 67 -16.53 6.04 10.30
N ASP A 68 -16.54 6.96 11.27
CA ASP A 68 -17.71 7.28 12.09
C ASP A 68 -17.83 8.80 12.38
N PHE A 69 -17.98 9.58 11.31
CA PHE A 69 -18.12 11.04 11.39
C PHE A 69 -19.29 11.51 12.27
N SER A 70 -20.36 10.71 12.38
CA SER A 70 -21.53 11.06 13.21
C SER A 70 -21.41 10.55 14.65
N HIS A 71 -20.34 9.83 14.98
CA HIS A 71 -20.08 9.23 16.30
C HIS A 71 -21.25 8.37 16.81
N LEU A 72 -21.76 7.48 15.96
CA LEU A 72 -22.91 6.63 16.28
C LEU A 72 -22.51 5.17 16.56
N PHE A 73 -21.28 4.78 16.25
CA PHE A 73 -20.85 3.38 16.28
C PHE A 73 -19.76 3.12 17.32
N PHE A 74 -18.68 3.91 17.34
CA PHE A 74 -17.63 3.72 18.34
C PHE A 74 -18.06 4.26 19.69
N THR A 75 -17.92 3.44 20.74
CA THR A 75 -18.08 3.93 22.11
C THR A 75 -16.82 4.70 22.53
N GLN A 76 -16.92 5.50 23.60
CA GLN A 76 -15.75 6.18 24.14
C GLN A 76 -14.68 5.18 24.62
N GLU A 77 -15.10 4.03 25.17
CA GLU A 77 -14.18 2.96 25.57
C GLU A 77 -13.40 2.40 24.37
N ASP A 78 -14.06 2.20 23.22
CA ASP A 78 -13.40 1.77 21.98
C ASP A 78 -12.37 2.82 21.52
N VAL A 79 -12.77 4.09 21.47
CA VAL A 79 -11.89 5.19 21.06
C VAL A 79 -10.67 5.28 21.97
N ASP A 80 -10.85 5.19 23.28
CA ASP A 80 -9.77 5.24 24.26
C ASP A 80 -8.83 4.04 24.11
N ALA A 81 -9.38 2.83 23.92
CA ALA A 81 -8.60 1.62 23.70
C ALA A 81 -7.78 1.70 22.39
N LEU A 82 -8.36 2.21 21.31
CA LEU A 82 -7.67 2.40 20.03
C LEU A 82 -6.57 3.47 20.13
N ASN A 83 -6.83 4.57 20.83
CA ASN A 83 -5.83 5.60 21.10
C ASN A 83 -4.66 5.05 21.92
N ALA A 84 -4.93 4.26 22.96
CA ALA A 84 -3.90 3.62 23.76
C ALA A 84 -3.06 2.63 22.92
N LYS A 85 -3.69 1.92 21.98
CA LYS A 85 -3.06 0.87 21.19
C LYS A 85 -2.25 1.39 20.00
N TYR A 86 -2.76 2.38 19.26
CA TYR A 86 -2.17 2.83 17.99
C TYR A 86 -1.81 4.32 17.95
N GLY A 87 -2.23 5.10 18.94
CA GLY A 87 -2.13 6.55 18.91
C GLY A 87 -0.71 7.06 18.73
N SER A 88 0.31 6.31 19.18
CA SER A 88 1.72 6.68 18.99
C SER A 88 2.43 5.97 17.83
N SER A 89 1.91 4.85 17.33
CA SER A 89 2.62 4.00 16.36
C SER A 89 2.15 4.13 14.92
N MET A 90 0.89 4.54 14.69
CA MET A 90 0.22 4.37 13.39
C MET A 90 0.96 5.00 12.19
N ALA A 91 1.61 6.15 12.36
CA ALA A 91 2.39 6.77 11.29
C ALA A 91 3.71 6.02 11.01
N GLY A 92 4.37 5.51 12.06
CA GLY A 92 5.58 4.69 11.93
C GLY A 92 5.29 3.30 11.34
N ASP A 93 4.14 2.73 11.66
CA ASP A 93 3.63 1.47 11.11
C ASP A 93 3.55 1.51 9.58
N ILE A 94 3.14 2.64 9.00
CA ILE A 94 3.14 2.86 7.54
C ILE A 94 4.55 2.75 6.95
N LEU A 95 5.56 3.34 7.61
CA LEU A 95 6.95 3.28 7.14
C LEU A 95 7.55 1.87 7.24
N LEU A 96 7.03 1.05 8.15
CA LEU A 96 7.38 -0.37 8.32
C LEU A 96 6.59 -1.29 7.38
N GLY A 97 5.65 -0.75 6.60
CA GLY A 97 4.80 -1.54 5.70
C GLY A 97 3.78 -2.39 6.44
N THR A 98 3.44 -2.06 7.68
CA THR A 98 2.36 -2.74 8.40
C THR A 98 1.10 -1.89 8.34
N LEU A 99 0.05 -2.49 7.79
CA LEU A 99 -1.30 -1.89 7.71
C LEU A 99 -2.23 -2.44 8.79
N LYS A 100 -1.68 -3.15 9.78
CA LYS A 100 -2.44 -3.81 10.83
C LYS A 100 -3.44 -2.89 11.55
N PRO A 101 -3.11 -1.63 11.92
CA PRO A 101 -4.08 -0.75 12.57
C PRO A 101 -5.34 -0.54 11.74
N ALA A 102 -5.21 -0.38 10.42
CA ALA A 102 -6.35 -0.15 9.54
C ALA A 102 -7.30 -1.36 9.49
N TYR A 103 -6.77 -2.58 9.42
CA TYR A 103 -7.55 -3.82 9.41
C TYR A 103 -8.08 -4.26 10.77
N ASP A 104 -7.38 -3.91 11.86
CA ASP A 104 -7.89 -4.22 13.20
C ASP A 104 -9.09 -3.33 13.56
N ILE A 105 -9.21 -2.15 12.95
CA ILE A 105 -10.28 -1.18 13.18
C ILE A 105 -11.49 -1.39 12.24
N TYR A 106 -11.26 -1.84 11.00
CA TYR A 106 -12.30 -2.02 9.95
C TYR A 106 -12.41 -3.48 9.50
#